data_AF-A0A7M5VDS1-F1
#
_entry.id   AF-A0A7M5VDS1-F1
#
_cell.length_a   1.000
_cell.length_b   1.000
_cell.length_c   1.000
_cell.angle_alpha   90.00
_cell.angle_beta   90.00
_cell.angle_gamma   90.00
#
_symmetry.space_group_name_H-M   'P 1'
#
loop_
_entity.id
_entity.type
_entity.pdbx_description
1 polymer ?
#
loop_
_entity_poly.entity_id
_entity_poly.type
_entity_poly.pdbx_seq_one_letter_code
_entity_poly.pdbx_strand_id
1 'polypeptide(L)'
;MDLKILILAFLAVVIIEKCNSCKIPVLSSDHKGGKSIIGKYFNIDRKRIRGLRYRGVKRFMAYNFRLGLLDEVIVWGNKKGGSIGNAHGRFSNRGNVTARPGQWQPGDYLVPMDCSICANLQNSSCSIDVLGTVHGHASYRYGQYFNFNRAQVNGLGKNGGMQFLAYNPRNSLMGYVHVWGRASGGGIGDAHGRFNGHGGISYARGQWQVGDKVIPIDQSYCVRSCPL
;
A
#
# COMPACT_ATOMS: atom_id res chain seq x y z
N MET A 1 -29.16 16.78 13.19
CA MET A 1 -28.30 15.93 12.33
C MET A 1 -29.03 15.76 11.00
N ASP A 2 -28.42 16.18 9.90
CA ASP A 2 -29.11 16.29 8.60
C ASP A 2 -29.34 14.91 7.98
N LEU A 3 -30.57 14.64 7.52
CA LEU A 3 -30.98 13.40 6.89
C LEU A 3 -30.13 13.06 5.65
N LYS A 4 -29.64 14.08 4.92
CA LYS A 4 -28.71 13.89 3.79
C LYS A 4 -27.35 13.37 4.23
N ILE A 5 -26.85 13.83 5.38
CA ILE A 5 -25.59 13.37 5.96
C ILE A 5 -25.71 11.92 6.43
N LEU A 6 -26.86 11.55 7.01
CA LEU A 6 -27.12 10.18 7.44
C LEU A 6 -27.20 9.20 6.26
N ILE A 7 -27.87 9.58 5.18
CA ILE A 7 -28.01 8.76 3.97
C ILE A 7 -26.65 8.60 3.26
N LEU A 8 -25.85 9.66 3.15
CA LEU A 8 -24.50 9.60 2.59
C LEU A 8 -23.56 8.71 3.42
N ALA A 9 -23.65 8.81 4.75
CA ALA A 9 -22.88 7.95 5.65
C ALA A 9 -23.29 6.47 5.52
N PHE A 10 -24.59 6.17 5.45
CA PHE A 10 -25.09 4.81 5.27
C PHE A 10 -24.74 4.23 3.88
N LEU A 11 -24.91 5.01 2.81
CA LEU A 11 -24.54 4.55 1.46
C LEU A 11 -23.02 4.32 1.34
N ALA A 12 -22.22 5.19 1.93
CA ALA A 12 -20.78 5.01 1.98
C ALA A 12 -20.42 3.71 2.73
N VAL A 13 -20.99 3.46 3.90
CA VAL A 13 -20.73 2.23 4.69
C VAL A 13 -21.11 0.97 3.91
N VAL A 14 -22.29 0.92 3.29
CA VAL A 14 -22.78 -0.26 2.54
C VAL A 14 -21.98 -0.51 1.25
N ILE A 15 -21.53 0.55 0.56
CA ILE A 15 -20.69 0.43 -0.66
C ILE A 15 -19.23 0.09 -0.28
N ILE A 16 -18.73 0.61 0.86
CA ILE A 16 -17.40 0.31 1.40
C ILE A 16 -17.26 -1.17 1.76
N GLU A 17 -18.29 -1.83 2.29
CA GLU A 17 -18.24 -3.28 2.55
C GLU A 17 -18.08 -4.10 1.26
N LYS A 18 -18.76 -3.70 0.17
CA LYS A 18 -18.71 -4.43 -1.11
C LYS A 18 -17.37 -4.30 -1.83
N CYS A 19 -16.67 -3.18 -1.69
CA CYS A 19 -15.39 -2.89 -2.35
C CYS A 19 -14.19 -2.78 -1.40
N ASN A 20 -14.31 -3.23 -0.14
CA ASN A 20 -13.22 -3.09 0.85
C ASN A 20 -11.94 -3.86 0.46
N SER A 21 -12.05 -4.86 -0.41
CA SER A 21 -10.91 -5.56 -1.02
C SER A 21 -10.27 -4.78 -2.18
N CYS A 22 -10.99 -3.83 -2.77
CA CYS A 22 -10.57 -3.01 -3.90
C CYS A 22 -9.95 -1.69 -3.40
N LYS A 23 -8.74 -1.81 -2.83
CA LYS A 23 -7.92 -0.67 -2.38
C LYS A 23 -6.72 -0.51 -3.31
N ILE A 24 -6.64 0.62 -4.00
CA ILE A 24 -5.50 0.96 -4.87
C ILE A 24 -4.56 1.87 -4.06
N PRO A 25 -3.42 1.36 -3.60
CA PRO A 25 -2.49 2.14 -2.79
C PRO A 25 -1.82 3.26 -3.56
N VAL A 26 -1.72 4.44 -2.93
CA VAL A 26 -0.80 5.51 -3.34
C VAL A 26 0.62 5.13 -2.94
N LEU A 27 1.47 4.85 -3.93
CA LEU A 27 2.85 4.43 -3.70
C LEU A 27 3.76 5.62 -3.43
N SER A 28 3.56 6.73 -4.15
CA SER A 28 4.29 7.97 -3.92
C SER A 28 3.45 9.20 -4.30
N SER A 29 3.85 10.39 -3.85
CA SER A 29 3.14 11.64 -4.15
C SER A 29 4.06 12.78 -4.61
N ASP A 30 5.33 12.47 -4.78
CA ASP A 30 6.29 13.34 -5.43
C ASP A 30 6.02 13.39 -6.95
N HIS A 31 6.41 14.50 -7.58
CA HIS A 31 6.15 14.75 -8.99
C HIS A 31 7.32 15.53 -9.60
N LYS A 32 7.52 15.42 -10.92
CA LYS A 32 8.65 16.05 -11.63
C LYS A 32 8.71 17.57 -11.49
N GLY A 33 7.59 18.21 -11.17
CA GLY A 33 7.50 19.67 -10.99
C GLY A 33 7.99 20.19 -9.64
N GLY A 34 8.59 19.34 -8.81
CA GLY A 34 9.28 19.76 -7.59
C GLY A 34 8.38 19.87 -6.35
N LYS A 35 8.96 20.44 -5.27
CA LYS A 35 8.37 20.42 -3.92
C LYS A 35 7.01 21.11 -3.82
N SER A 36 6.78 22.16 -4.61
CA SER A 36 5.55 22.97 -4.60
C SER A 36 4.29 22.22 -5.04
N ILE A 37 4.43 21.02 -5.60
CA ILE A 37 3.30 20.20 -6.06
C ILE A 37 3.26 18.80 -5.43
N ILE A 38 4.09 18.54 -4.40
CA ILE A 38 4.04 17.28 -3.66
C ILE A 38 2.63 17.09 -3.10
N GLY A 39 2.07 15.89 -3.28
CA GLY A 39 0.72 15.57 -2.86
C GLY A 39 -0.39 16.15 -3.71
N LYS A 40 -0.09 16.95 -4.75
CA LYS A 40 -1.11 17.30 -5.77
C LYS A 40 -1.45 16.10 -6.65
N TYR A 41 -0.47 15.23 -6.86
CA TYR A 41 -0.58 13.99 -7.62
C TYR A 41 -0.23 12.80 -6.73
N PHE A 42 -0.76 11.65 -7.10
CA PHE A 42 -0.35 10.34 -6.57
C PHE A 42 0.24 9.50 -7.70
N ASN A 43 1.07 8.53 -7.33
CA ASN A 43 1.64 7.53 -8.21
C ASN A 43 1.23 6.13 -7.73
N ILE A 44 0.82 5.27 -8.66
CA ILE A 44 0.25 3.94 -8.38
C ILE A 44 0.89 2.89 -9.29
N ASP A 45 0.64 1.60 -8.98
CA ASP A 45 0.84 0.53 -9.95
C ASP A 45 -0.39 0.44 -10.88
N ARG A 46 -0.16 0.73 -12.15
CA ARG A 46 -1.12 0.68 -13.25
C ARG A 46 -1.87 -0.64 -13.29
N LYS A 47 -1.22 -1.77 -12.98
CA LYS A 47 -1.86 -3.10 -13.02
C LYS A 47 -3.01 -3.23 -12.03
N ARG A 48 -3.10 -2.37 -11.02
CA ARG A 48 -4.21 -2.36 -10.05
C ARG A 48 -5.50 -1.81 -10.62
N ILE A 49 -5.45 -1.07 -11.73
CA ILE A 49 -6.63 -0.53 -12.41
C ILE A 49 -6.90 -1.35 -13.67
N ARG A 50 -8.01 -2.08 -13.68
CA ARG A 50 -8.46 -2.85 -14.83
C ARG A 50 -8.58 -1.97 -16.05
N GLY A 51 -7.96 -2.39 -17.15
CA GLY A 51 -8.05 -1.68 -18.43
C GLY A 51 -7.27 -0.37 -18.52
N LEU A 52 -6.49 0.03 -17.50
CA LEU A 52 -5.59 1.18 -17.63
C LEU A 52 -4.34 0.77 -18.42
N ARG A 53 -4.29 1.15 -19.70
CA ARG A 53 -3.15 0.88 -20.61
C ARG A 53 -2.07 1.95 -20.49
N TYR A 54 -0.86 1.67 -20.97
CA TYR A 54 0.21 2.68 -21.05
C TYR A 54 -0.25 3.89 -21.87
N ARG A 55 -0.03 5.11 -21.35
CA ARG A 55 -0.55 6.39 -21.89
C ARG A 55 -2.08 6.50 -21.98
N GLY A 56 -2.82 5.50 -21.50
CA GLY A 56 -4.28 5.56 -21.38
C GLY A 56 -4.72 6.46 -20.24
N VAL A 57 -6.01 6.81 -20.24
CA VAL A 57 -6.64 7.62 -19.19
C VAL A 57 -7.85 6.86 -18.64
N LYS A 58 -8.02 6.88 -17.32
CA LYS A 58 -9.26 6.49 -16.67
C LYS A 58 -9.72 7.55 -15.69
N ARG A 59 -11.04 7.63 -15.53
CA ARG A 59 -11.72 8.45 -14.54
C ARG A 59 -12.70 7.56 -13.80
N PHE A 60 -12.81 7.76 -12.50
CA PHE A 60 -13.76 7.03 -11.66
C PHE A 60 -13.91 7.74 -10.31
N MET A 61 -15.04 7.52 -9.65
CA MET A 61 -15.26 7.98 -8.27
C MET A 61 -14.45 7.14 -7.31
N ALA A 62 -13.69 7.79 -6.42
CA ALA A 62 -12.91 7.12 -5.39
C ALA A 62 -13.02 7.84 -4.05
N TYR A 63 -13.02 7.06 -2.97
CA TYR A 63 -12.94 7.55 -1.61
C TYR A 63 -11.50 7.51 -1.11
N ASN A 64 -11.07 8.59 -0.46
CA ASN A 64 -9.83 8.68 0.31
C ASN A 64 -10.18 8.77 1.80
N PHE A 65 -9.89 7.71 2.55
CA PHE A 65 -10.21 7.61 3.98
C PHE A 65 -9.50 8.65 4.86
N ARG A 66 -8.25 9.01 4.55
CA ARG A 66 -7.51 9.97 5.37
C ARG A 66 -8.14 11.36 5.28
N LEU A 67 -8.61 11.74 4.09
CA LEU A 67 -9.24 13.04 3.88
C LEU A 67 -10.75 13.03 4.14
N GLY A 68 -11.38 11.86 4.20
CA GLY A 68 -12.85 11.75 4.25
C GLY A 68 -13.54 12.22 2.97
N LEU A 69 -12.84 12.24 1.83
CA LEU A 69 -13.33 12.80 0.56
C LEU A 69 -13.72 11.70 -0.42
N LEU A 70 -14.92 11.82 -0.99
CA LEU A 70 -15.40 11.07 -2.14
C LEU A 70 -15.46 11.99 -3.36
N ASP A 71 -14.65 11.73 -4.39
CA ASP A 71 -14.74 12.50 -5.64
C ASP A 71 -14.17 11.74 -6.86
N GLU A 72 -14.38 12.29 -8.07
CA GLU A 72 -13.79 11.76 -9.30
C GLU A 72 -12.27 11.97 -9.25
N VAL A 73 -11.53 10.88 -9.43
CA VAL A 73 -10.10 10.92 -9.74
C VAL A 73 -9.89 10.74 -11.25
N ILE A 74 -8.84 11.35 -11.77
CA ILE A 74 -8.29 11.04 -13.08
C ILE A 74 -6.93 10.36 -12.91
N VAL A 75 -6.72 9.27 -13.65
CA VAL A 75 -5.50 8.48 -13.65
C VAL A 75 -4.97 8.31 -15.07
N TRP A 76 -3.69 8.54 -15.26
CA TRP A 76 -2.94 8.33 -16.49
C TRP A 76 -2.01 7.14 -16.35
N GLY A 77 -2.02 6.26 -17.35
CA GLY A 77 -1.28 4.99 -17.36
C GLY A 77 0.22 5.11 -17.66
N ASN A 78 0.81 6.30 -17.59
CA ASN A 78 2.24 6.50 -17.73
C ASN A 78 2.80 7.17 -16.47
N LYS A 79 4.09 6.96 -16.20
CA LYS A 79 4.80 7.68 -15.14
C LYS A 79 5.01 9.15 -15.56
N LYS A 80 4.85 10.09 -14.62
CA LYS A 80 5.14 11.52 -14.84
C LYS A 80 5.79 12.15 -13.61
N GLY A 81 6.96 11.65 -13.24
CA GLY A 81 7.54 11.87 -11.92
C GLY A 81 7.17 10.74 -10.98
N GLY A 82 7.32 10.95 -9.67
CA GLY A 82 7.09 9.91 -8.69
C GLY A 82 8.31 9.02 -8.48
N SER A 83 8.67 8.76 -7.23
CA SER A 83 9.73 7.84 -6.87
C SER A 83 9.31 6.40 -7.20
N ILE A 84 8.01 6.08 -7.16
CA ILE A 84 7.47 4.72 -7.33
C ILE A 84 6.23 4.74 -8.21
N GLY A 85 5.96 3.61 -8.87
CA GLY A 85 4.77 3.41 -9.69
C GLY A 85 5.03 3.69 -11.16
N ASN A 86 4.11 3.22 -11.98
CA ASN A 86 4.16 3.31 -13.45
C ASN A 86 2.90 4.00 -14.04
N ALA A 87 2.06 4.54 -13.17
CA ALA A 87 0.91 5.40 -13.47
C ALA A 87 0.81 6.52 -12.42
N HIS A 88 0.12 7.61 -12.76
CA HIS A 88 -0.10 8.74 -11.85
C HIS A 88 -1.52 9.27 -11.99
N GLY A 89 -1.98 10.04 -11.00
CA GLY A 89 -3.30 10.63 -11.01
C GLY A 89 -3.46 11.76 -10.02
N ARG A 90 -4.67 12.33 -9.97
CA ARG A 90 -5.10 13.35 -9.02
C ARG A 90 -6.63 13.38 -8.94
N PHE A 91 -7.18 14.16 -8.01
CA PHE A 91 -8.58 14.57 -8.11
C PHE A 91 -8.81 15.29 -9.44
N SER A 92 -9.93 14.98 -10.09
CA SER A 92 -10.29 15.58 -11.35
C SER A 92 -10.77 17.02 -11.15
N ASN A 93 -10.60 17.87 -12.16
CA ASN A 93 -11.23 19.19 -12.16
C ASN A 93 -12.72 19.13 -12.60
N ARG A 94 -13.31 17.93 -12.72
CA ARG A 94 -14.72 17.72 -13.05
C ARG A 94 -15.57 17.45 -11.81
N GLY A 95 -14.91 17.08 -10.71
CA GLY A 95 -15.53 16.85 -9.42
C GLY A 95 -15.66 18.13 -8.60
N ASN A 96 -16.01 17.96 -7.32
CA ASN A 96 -16.16 19.05 -6.35
C ASN A 96 -14.84 19.43 -5.65
N VAL A 97 -13.79 18.62 -5.81
CA VAL A 97 -12.48 18.74 -5.16
C VAL A 97 -11.43 19.14 -6.18
N THR A 98 -11.01 20.40 -6.11
CA THR A 98 -9.89 20.90 -6.93
C THR A 98 -8.56 20.29 -6.49
N ALA A 99 -7.75 19.84 -7.44
CA ALA A 99 -6.44 19.25 -7.12
C ALA A 99 -5.42 20.30 -6.63
N ARG A 100 -4.84 20.08 -5.45
CA ARG A 100 -3.87 20.96 -4.80
C ARG A 100 -2.79 20.17 -4.04
N PRO A 101 -1.62 20.77 -3.77
CA PRO A 101 -0.56 20.13 -2.97
C PRO A 101 -1.07 19.62 -1.62
N GLY A 102 -0.43 18.56 -1.11
CA GLY A 102 -0.76 17.94 0.19
C GLY A 102 -2.02 17.06 0.22
N GLN A 103 -2.74 16.89 -0.88
CA GLN A 103 -3.93 16.02 -0.91
C GLN A 103 -3.59 14.54 -0.85
N TRP A 104 -2.49 14.12 -1.45
CA TRP A 104 -2.12 12.72 -1.54
C TRP A 104 -0.79 12.46 -0.85
N GLN A 105 -0.71 11.32 -0.18
CA GLN A 105 0.54 10.84 0.41
C GLN A 105 0.60 9.32 0.37
N PRO A 106 1.80 8.73 0.38
CA PRO A 106 1.96 7.33 0.77
C PRO A 106 1.15 6.97 2.03
N GLY A 107 0.53 5.79 2.00
CA GLY A 107 -0.43 5.36 3.03
C GLY A 107 -1.89 5.70 2.70
N ASP A 108 -2.14 6.58 1.73
CA ASP A 108 -3.48 6.77 1.18
C ASP A 108 -3.88 5.59 0.28
N TYR A 109 -5.19 5.39 0.17
CA TYR A 109 -5.81 4.48 -0.78
C TYR A 109 -6.80 5.25 -1.63
N LEU A 110 -6.87 4.87 -2.91
CA LEU A 110 -8.04 5.08 -3.72
C LEU A 110 -8.94 3.88 -3.52
N VAL A 111 -10.16 4.11 -3.03
CA VAL A 111 -11.19 3.08 -2.94
C VAL A 111 -12.28 3.41 -3.95
N PRO A 112 -12.26 2.77 -5.14
CA PRO A 112 -13.27 3.01 -6.17
C PRO A 112 -14.68 2.69 -5.66
N MET A 113 -15.66 3.51 -6.04
CA MET A 113 -17.08 3.20 -5.80
C MET A 113 -17.60 2.10 -6.73
N ASP A 114 -16.94 1.93 -7.88
CA ASP A 114 -17.16 0.81 -8.79
C ASP A 114 -15.99 -0.17 -8.64
N CYS A 115 -16.26 -1.30 -7.97
CA CYS A 115 -15.33 -2.42 -7.84
C CYS A 115 -14.79 -2.89 -9.19
N SER A 116 -15.51 -2.63 -10.29
CA SER A 116 -15.08 -3.03 -11.61
C SER A 116 -13.76 -2.34 -12.03
N ILE A 117 -13.43 -1.21 -11.42
CA ILE A 117 -12.18 -0.48 -11.65
C ILE A 117 -10.96 -1.28 -11.20
N CYS A 118 -11.07 -2.07 -10.13
CA CYS A 118 -9.94 -2.89 -9.69
C CYS A 118 -9.67 -4.01 -10.69
N ALA A 119 -8.40 -4.21 -11.01
CA ALA A 119 -8.00 -5.45 -11.64
C ALA A 119 -8.21 -6.59 -10.64
N ASN A 120 -8.75 -7.71 -11.12
CA ASN A 120 -8.54 -8.99 -10.46
C ASN A 120 -7.06 -9.30 -10.57
N LEU A 121 -6.27 -8.77 -9.64
CA LEU A 121 -4.97 -9.33 -9.34
C LEU A 121 -5.32 -10.70 -8.79
N GLN A 122 -5.29 -11.73 -9.64
CA GLN A 122 -5.43 -13.09 -9.17
C GLN A 122 -4.51 -13.25 -7.97
N ASN A 123 -5.07 -13.91 -6.95
CA ASN A 123 -4.57 -14.06 -5.61
C ASN A 123 -3.29 -14.93 -5.56
N SER A 124 -2.38 -14.74 -6.51
CA SER A 124 -1.00 -15.21 -6.46
C SER A 124 -0.12 -14.25 -5.67
N SER A 125 -0.68 -13.52 -4.70
CA SER A 125 0.13 -12.75 -3.77
C SER A 125 0.83 -13.76 -2.88
N CYS A 126 2.13 -13.96 -3.08
CA CYS A 126 2.89 -14.51 -1.98
C CYS A 126 2.74 -13.57 -0.79
N SER A 127 2.59 -14.17 0.38
CA SER A 127 2.71 -13.45 1.63
C SER A 127 3.92 -13.98 2.37
N ILE A 128 4.64 -13.06 3.00
CA ILE A 128 5.64 -13.41 4.00
C ILE A 128 4.90 -13.44 5.34
N ASP A 129 5.06 -14.53 6.07
CA ASP A 129 4.35 -14.72 7.33
C ASP A 129 5.12 -14.07 8.46
N VAL A 130 4.42 -13.27 9.27
CA VAL A 130 4.99 -12.77 10.53
C VAL A 130 4.87 -13.87 11.58
N LEU A 131 6.02 -14.47 11.89
CA LEU A 131 6.15 -15.59 12.82
C LEU A 131 6.45 -15.13 14.25
N GLY A 132 7.03 -13.94 14.40
CA GLY A 132 7.39 -13.37 15.70
C GLY A 132 7.57 -11.86 15.60
N THR A 133 7.56 -11.17 16.73
CA THR A 133 7.68 -9.69 16.78
C THR A 133 8.72 -9.20 17.79
N VAL A 134 9.48 -10.14 18.32
CA VAL A 134 10.55 -9.91 19.28
C VAL A 134 11.85 -9.60 18.53
N HIS A 135 12.54 -8.54 18.96
CA HIS A 135 13.83 -8.15 18.39
C HIS A 135 14.89 -8.08 19.49
N GLY A 136 15.75 -9.10 19.57
CA GLY A 136 16.69 -9.32 20.66
C GLY A 136 16.00 -9.57 22.01
N HIS A 137 16.63 -9.16 23.11
CA HIS A 137 16.08 -9.26 24.48
C HIS A 137 15.29 -8.01 24.93
N ALA A 138 15.03 -7.07 24.02
CA ALA A 138 14.48 -5.76 24.33
C ALA A 138 12.96 -5.70 24.17
N SER A 139 12.23 -5.88 25.28
CA SER A 139 10.76 -5.83 25.32
C SER A 139 10.17 -4.50 24.82
N TYR A 140 10.90 -3.40 24.91
CA TYR A 140 10.44 -2.09 24.44
C TYR A 140 10.31 -2.00 22.90
N ARG A 141 10.75 -3.01 22.14
CA ARG A 141 10.66 -3.07 20.67
C ARG A 141 9.59 -4.02 20.13
N TYR A 142 8.74 -4.59 20.99
CA TYR A 142 7.71 -5.52 20.54
C TYR A 142 6.81 -4.92 19.46
N GLY A 143 6.65 -5.66 18.36
CA GLY A 143 5.84 -5.25 17.22
C GLY A 143 6.46 -4.15 16.36
N GLN A 144 7.64 -3.62 16.70
CA GLN A 144 8.39 -2.72 15.82
C GLN A 144 9.07 -3.46 14.67
N TYR A 145 9.43 -4.72 14.91
CA TYR A 145 9.99 -5.64 13.94
C TYR A 145 9.11 -6.88 13.84
N PHE A 146 9.33 -7.64 12.78
CA PHE A 146 8.80 -8.98 12.60
C PHE A 146 9.91 -9.96 12.24
N ASN A 147 9.73 -11.23 12.60
CA ASN A 147 10.55 -12.35 12.18
C ASN A 147 9.77 -13.22 11.20
N PHE A 148 10.46 -13.82 10.23
CA PHE A 148 9.86 -14.61 9.16
C PHE A 148 10.82 -15.68 8.65
N ASN A 149 10.34 -16.56 7.76
CA ASN A 149 11.20 -17.52 7.06
C ASN A 149 11.80 -16.88 5.81
N ARG A 150 13.13 -16.74 5.76
CA ARG A 150 13.90 -16.16 4.65
C ARG A 150 13.51 -16.76 3.30
N ALA A 151 13.18 -18.04 3.25
CA ALA A 151 12.78 -18.74 2.03
C ALA A 151 11.47 -18.21 1.41
N GLN A 152 10.69 -17.38 2.11
CA GLN A 152 9.51 -16.71 1.55
C GLN A 152 9.88 -15.48 0.68
N VAL A 153 11.12 -14.99 0.76
CA VAL A 153 11.58 -13.80 0.05
C VAL A 153 12.64 -14.17 -0.99
N ASN A 154 12.29 -13.98 -2.26
CA ASN A 154 13.18 -14.25 -3.38
C ASN A 154 14.40 -13.32 -3.35
N GLY A 155 15.59 -13.88 -3.52
CA GLY A 155 16.84 -13.13 -3.57
C GLY A 155 17.37 -12.66 -2.21
N LEU A 156 16.71 -12.96 -1.08
CA LEU A 156 17.22 -12.61 0.24
C LEU A 156 18.26 -13.63 0.72
N GLY A 157 19.55 -13.26 0.63
CA GLY A 157 20.65 -14.07 1.17
C GLY A 157 20.81 -13.94 2.69
N LYS A 158 21.46 -14.92 3.33
CA LYS A 158 21.65 -15.01 4.80
C LYS A 158 22.23 -13.74 5.44
N ASN A 159 23.20 -13.09 4.79
CA ASN A 159 23.81 -11.84 5.28
C ASN A 159 23.34 -10.60 4.50
N GLY A 160 22.33 -10.77 3.63
CA GLY A 160 21.80 -9.71 2.80
C GLY A 160 20.72 -8.88 3.51
N GLY A 161 20.44 -7.72 2.93
CA GLY A 161 19.27 -6.92 3.24
C GLY A 161 18.63 -6.43 1.94
N MET A 162 17.31 -6.27 1.94
CA MET A 162 16.59 -5.67 0.84
C MET A 162 15.43 -4.82 1.34
N GLN A 163 14.98 -3.93 0.46
CA GLN A 163 13.86 -3.06 0.72
C GLN A 163 12.84 -3.19 -0.41
N PHE A 164 11.57 -3.34 -0.04
CA PHE A 164 10.47 -3.34 -0.98
C PHE A 164 9.23 -2.72 -0.36
N LEU A 165 8.32 -2.26 -1.22
CA LEU A 165 7.03 -1.76 -0.80
C LEU A 165 6.12 -2.95 -0.47
N ALA A 166 5.51 -2.95 0.71
CA ALA A 166 4.62 -4.02 1.14
C ALA A 166 3.37 -3.50 1.83
N TYR A 167 2.34 -4.34 1.81
CA TYR A 167 1.05 -4.12 2.45
C TYR A 167 0.83 -5.11 3.58
N ASN A 168 0.36 -4.63 4.73
CA ASN A 168 -0.14 -5.44 5.82
C ASN A 168 -1.68 -5.36 5.85
N PRO A 169 -2.40 -6.46 5.57
CA PRO A 169 -3.86 -6.45 5.47
C PRO A 169 -4.55 -6.21 6.81
N ARG A 170 -3.95 -6.60 7.95
CA ARG A 170 -4.57 -6.46 9.27
C ARG A 170 -4.83 -4.99 9.62
N ASN A 171 -3.82 -4.15 9.46
CA ASN A 171 -3.88 -2.74 9.85
C ASN A 171 -4.01 -1.79 8.65
N SER A 172 -4.13 -2.34 7.44
CA SER A 172 -4.14 -1.58 6.19
C SER A 172 -2.96 -0.62 6.02
N LEU A 173 -1.81 -0.88 6.64
CA LEU A 173 -0.60 -0.09 6.41
C LEU A 173 0.11 -0.58 5.15
N MET A 174 0.53 0.37 4.32
CA MET A 174 1.45 0.12 3.23
C MET A 174 2.63 1.07 3.34
N GLY A 175 3.83 0.51 3.26
CA GLY A 175 5.06 1.26 3.41
C GLY A 175 6.25 0.42 2.98
N TYR A 176 7.39 1.08 2.88
CA TYR A 176 8.62 0.37 2.60
C TYR A 176 9.04 -0.46 3.80
N VAL A 177 9.23 -1.74 3.55
CA VAL A 177 9.76 -2.69 4.51
C VAL A 177 11.21 -2.95 4.16
N HIS A 178 12.08 -2.85 5.16
CA HIS A 178 13.44 -3.37 5.07
C HIS A 178 13.45 -4.73 5.75
N VAL A 179 13.95 -5.75 5.04
CA VAL A 179 14.17 -7.10 5.56
C VAL A 179 15.65 -7.49 5.51
N TRP A 180 16.08 -8.30 6.46
CA TRP A 180 17.43 -8.83 6.58
C TRP A 180 17.38 -10.35 6.71
N GLY A 181 18.28 -11.04 6.02
CA GLY A 181 18.28 -12.50 5.95
C GLY A 181 18.87 -13.23 7.15
N ARG A 182 19.22 -12.52 8.22
CA ARG A 182 19.66 -13.09 9.50
C ARG A 182 18.55 -12.94 10.52
N ALA A 183 18.42 -13.87 11.46
CA ALA A 183 17.55 -13.67 12.62
C ALA A 183 18.07 -12.50 13.48
N SER A 184 17.17 -11.83 14.21
CA SER A 184 17.54 -10.79 15.18
C SER A 184 16.82 -10.98 16.52
N GLY A 185 17.00 -12.16 17.11
CA GLY A 185 16.30 -12.60 18.33
C GLY A 185 14.91 -13.16 18.06
N GLY A 186 14.18 -13.51 19.13
CA GLY A 186 12.76 -13.93 19.04
C GLY A 186 12.48 -15.39 18.74
N GLY A 187 13.50 -16.25 18.64
CA GLY A 187 13.37 -17.72 18.64
C GLY A 187 12.63 -18.38 17.47
N ILE A 188 11.99 -17.62 16.57
CA ILE A 188 11.15 -18.13 15.48
C ILE A 188 11.48 -17.39 14.18
N GLY A 189 11.72 -18.15 13.10
CA GLY A 189 12.16 -17.62 11.80
C GLY A 189 13.68 -17.43 11.71
N ASP A 190 14.20 -17.31 10.49
CA ASP A 190 15.63 -17.14 10.22
C ASP A 190 15.97 -15.81 9.55
N ALA A 191 14.99 -14.88 9.47
CA ALA A 191 15.11 -13.52 8.97
C ALA A 191 14.23 -12.55 9.77
N HIS A 192 14.47 -11.24 9.65
CA HIS A 192 13.67 -10.21 10.30
C HIS A 192 13.48 -8.97 9.43
N GLY A 193 12.49 -8.14 9.76
CA GLY A 193 12.22 -6.91 9.03
C GLY A 193 11.40 -5.89 9.82
N ARG A 194 11.21 -4.71 9.23
CA ARG A 194 10.34 -3.64 9.75
C ARG A 194 10.00 -2.64 8.65
N PHE A 195 8.99 -1.80 8.89
CA PHE A 195 8.87 -0.56 8.11
C PHE A 195 10.08 0.35 8.35
N ASN A 196 10.49 1.11 7.34
CA ASN A 196 11.75 1.87 7.41
C ASN A 196 11.57 3.40 7.40
N GLY A 197 10.34 3.91 7.48
CA GLY A 197 10.06 5.36 7.43
C GLY A 197 10.07 5.95 6.03
N HIS A 198 10.61 5.24 5.03
CA HIS A 198 10.55 5.70 3.66
C HIS A 198 9.10 5.62 3.17
N GLY A 199 8.62 6.70 2.56
CA GLY A 199 7.21 6.80 2.18
C GLY A 199 6.26 6.95 3.39
N GLY A 200 6.67 7.64 4.45
CA GLY A 200 5.75 8.20 5.46
C GLY A 200 5.27 7.24 6.56
N ILE A 201 5.54 5.93 6.46
CA ILE A 201 5.25 4.97 7.53
C ILE A 201 6.55 4.65 8.29
N SER A 202 6.73 5.31 9.44
CA SER A 202 7.84 5.01 10.35
C SER A 202 7.63 3.68 11.08
N TYR A 203 8.72 3.12 11.59
CA TYR A 203 8.64 1.97 12.48
C TYR A 203 8.01 2.39 13.82
N ALA A 204 7.06 1.62 14.32
CA ALA A 204 6.40 1.89 15.59
C ALA A 204 6.15 0.61 16.37
N ARG A 205 6.05 0.73 17.70
CA ARG A 205 5.68 -0.41 18.57
C ARG A 205 4.26 -0.88 18.22
N GLY A 206 4.03 -2.19 18.34
CA GLY A 206 2.72 -2.80 18.06
C GLY A 206 2.29 -2.78 16.58
N GLN A 207 3.16 -2.33 15.68
CA GLN A 207 2.88 -2.22 14.24
C GLN A 207 2.71 -3.60 13.58
N TRP A 208 3.52 -4.57 14.02
CA TRP A 208 3.46 -5.96 13.61
C TRP A 208 2.95 -6.86 14.74
N GLN A 209 2.21 -7.91 14.37
CA GLN A 209 1.71 -8.95 15.27
C GLN A 209 1.90 -10.32 14.62
N VAL A 210 2.03 -11.37 15.43
CA VAL A 210 2.08 -12.76 14.93
C VAL A 210 0.79 -13.04 14.14
N GLY A 211 0.92 -13.66 12.97
CA GLY A 211 -0.19 -13.90 12.05
C GLY A 211 -0.41 -12.79 11.01
N ASP A 212 0.25 -11.63 11.15
CA ASP A 212 0.29 -10.63 10.08
C ASP A 212 0.89 -11.22 8.80
N LYS A 213 0.43 -10.68 7.67
CA LYS A 213 1.01 -10.96 6.35
C LYS A 213 1.76 -9.73 5.86
N VAL A 214 2.97 -9.92 5.34
CA VAL A 214 3.67 -8.89 4.57
C VAL A 214 3.48 -9.25 3.10
N ILE A 215 2.72 -8.45 2.38
CA ILE A 215 2.40 -8.70 0.96
C ILE A 215 3.24 -7.74 0.11
N PRO A 216 4.31 -8.20 -0.55
CA PRO A 216 5.07 -7.37 -1.47
C PRO A 216 4.18 -6.86 -2.60
N ILE A 217 4.30 -5.57 -2.93
CA ILE A 217 3.58 -4.99 -4.07
C ILE A 217 4.18 -5.47 -5.39
N ASP A 218 5.52 -5.61 -5.43
CA ASP A 218 6.21 -6.27 -6.53
C ASP A 218 6.36 -7.76 -6.22
N GLN A 219 5.76 -8.60 -7.05
CA GLN A 219 5.79 -10.05 -6.90
C GLN A 219 7.16 -10.65 -7.25
N SER A 220 8.13 -9.89 -7.77
CA SER A 220 9.50 -10.37 -7.98
C SER A 220 10.20 -10.78 -6.67
N TYR A 221 9.78 -10.20 -5.54
CA TYR A 221 10.24 -10.53 -4.19
C TYR A 221 9.61 -11.81 -3.63
N CYS A 222 8.64 -12.39 -4.35
CA CYS A 222 8.02 -13.66 -3.99
C CYS A 222 8.84 -14.83 -4.49
N VAL A 223 9.09 -15.82 -3.64
CA VAL A 223 9.43 -17.15 -4.14
C VAL A 223 8.15 -17.73 -4.73
N ARG A 224 8.16 -18.04 -6.03
CA ARG A 224 7.04 -18.74 -6.65
C ARG A 224 6.94 -20.12 -6.00
N SER A 225 5.86 -20.35 -5.26
CA SER A 225 5.45 -21.72 -4.98
C SER A 225 5.12 -22.34 -6.34
N CYS A 226 5.97 -23.22 -6.86
CA CYS A 226 5.49 -24.17 -7.85
C CYS A 226 4.38 -24.98 -7.16
N PRO A 227 3.15 -25.05 -7.71
CA PRO A 227 2.25 -26.09 -7.26
C PRO A 227 2.96 -27.43 -7.52
N LEU A 228 3.09 -28.22 -6.45
CA LEU A 228 3.39 -29.65 -6.57
C LEU A 228 2.23 -30.34 -7.31
#